data_AF-A0A8J7HDL0-F1
#
_entry.id   AF-A0A8J7HDL0-F1
#
_cell.length_a   1.000
_cell.length_b   1.000
_cell.length_c   1.000
_cell.angle_alpha   90.00
_cell.angle_beta   90.00
_cell.angle_gamma   90.00
#
_symmetry.space_group_name_H-M   'P 1'
#
loop_
_entity.id
_entity.type
_entity.pdbx_description
1 polymer ?
#
loop_
_entity_poly.entity_id
_entity_poly.type
_entity_poly.pdbx_seq_one_letter_code
_entity_poly.pdbx_strand_id
1 'polypeptide(L)'
;MSKNNSLELGKLSEQLQTIATAVHDVAQGYQGDAIALLNLLRQLEQLHRDIRDGAFQESLPDNRQHLYSLLKDIESEGGWPYIGRMRLQAFLANLPHEATGEDSKQTNSDEVLDSDRSSKC
;
A
#
# COMPACT_ATOMS: atom_id res chain seq x y z
N MET A 1 36.94 22.26 3.55
CA MET A 1 35.65 22.71 2.98
C MET A 1 34.46 22.06 3.69
N SER A 2 34.47 21.97 5.03
CA SER A 2 33.52 21.10 5.76
C SER A 2 32.36 21.83 6.44
N LYS A 3 32.46 23.15 6.67
CA LYS A 3 31.41 23.93 7.36
C LYS A 3 30.19 24.17 6.48
N ASN A 4 30.42 24.32 5.18
CA ASN A 4 29.42 24.58 4.17
C ASN A 4 28.48 23.37 3.94
N ASN A 5 29.00 22.15 3.84
CA ASN A 5 28.15 20.96 3.70
C ASN A 5 27.29 20.68 4.94
N SER A 6 27.80 20.96 6.14
CA SER A 6 27.03 20.75 7.38
C SER A 6 25.83 21.69 7.51
N LEU A 7 25.96 22.93 6.99
CA LEU A 7 24.88 23.92 7.01
C LEU A 7 23.81 23.58 5.95
N GLU A 8 24.22 23.10 4.79
CA GLU A 8 23.28 22.67 3.73
C GLU A 8 22.51 21.39 4.12
N LEU A 9 23.15 20.44 4.80
CA LEU A 9 22.48 19.27 5.37
C LEU A 9 21.46 19.65 6.46
N GLY A 10 21.79 20.63 7.31
CA GLY A 10 20.87 21.15 8.32
C GLY A 10 19.63 21.78 7.71
N LYS A 11 19.80 22.65 6.70
CA LYS A 11 18.69 23.26 5.96
C LYS A 11 17.81 22.22 5.26
N LEU A 12 18.43 21.22 4.62
CA LEU A 12 17.68 20.14 3.97
C LEU A 12 16.83 19.37 5.01
N SER A 13 17.40 19.07 6.18
CA SER A 13 16.66 18.41 7.26
C SER A 13 15.47 19.23 7.73
N GLU A 14 15.61 20.55 7.86
CA GLU A 14 14.51 21.46 8.26
C GLU A 14 13.40 21.48 7.18
N GLN A 15 13.78 21.52 5.91
CA GLN A 15 12.83 21.48 4.79
C GLN A 15 12.06 20.16 4.75
N LEU A 16 12.75 19.02 4.90
CA LEU A 16 12.12 17.71 4.96
C LEU A 16 11.17 17.59 6.16
N GLN A 17 11.57 18.11 7.32
CA GLN A 17 10.71 18.12 8.51
C GLN A 17 9.45 18.97 8.29
N THR A 18 9.57 20.11 7.61
CA THR A 18 8.43 20.97 7.26
C THR A 18 7.43 20.23 6.36
N ILE A 19 7.92 19.50 5.35
CA ILE A 19 7.09 18.68 4.46
C ILE A 19 6.40 17.57 5.27
N ALA A 20 7.14 16.87 6.12
CA ALA A 20 6.58 15.79 6.95
C ALA A 20 5.47 16.30 7.87
N THR A 21 5.68 17.44 8.53
CA THR A 21 4.67 18.07 9.38
C THR A 21 3.42 18.44 8.58
N ALA A 22 3.58 19.08 7.42
CA ALA A 22 2.44 19.44 6.58
C ALA A 22 1.61 18.23 6.13
N VAL A 23 2.27 17.14 5.74
CA VAL A 23 1.59 15.88 5.37
C VAL A 23 0.85 15.28 6.57
N HIS A 24 1.47 15.29 7.74
CA HIS A 24 0.83 14.81 8.97
C HIS A 24 -0.40 15.64 9.36
N ASP A 25 -0.33 16.97 9.26
CA ASP A 25 -1.44 17.86 9.58
C ASP A 25 -2.65 17.59 8.67
N VAL A 26 -2.41 17.40 7.37
CA VAL A 26 -3.48 17.02 6.42
C VAL A 26 -4.06 15.66 6.80
N ALA A 27 -3.22 14.65 7.07
CA ALA A 27 -3.71 13.32 7.46
C ALA A 27 -4.53 13.36 8.76
N GLN A 28 -4.15 14.19 9.74
CA GLN A 28 -4.90 14.38 10.97
C GLN A 28 -6.24 15.08 10.73
N GLY A 29 -6.27 16.10 9.86
CA GLY A 29 -7.49 16.84 9.52
C GLY A 29 -8.58 16.00 8.84
N TYR A 30 -8.20 14.90 8.18
CA TYR A 30 -9.11 13.99 7.47
C TYR A 30 -9.22 12.60 8.12
N GLN A 31 -8.91 12.47 9.42
CA GLN A 31 -9.11 11.20 10.12
C GLN A 31 -10.56 10.72 10.02
N GLY A 32 -10.74 9.46 9.60
CA GLY A 32 -12.05 8.87 9.38
C GLY A 32 -12.63 9.08 7.97
N ASP A 33 -12.06 9.96 7.15
CA ASP A 33 -12.42 10.12 5.74
C ASP A 33 -11.44 9.33 4.84
N ALA A 34 -11.82 8.08 4.55
CA ALA A 34 -11.00 7.17 3.76
C ALA A 34 -10.72 7.69 2.32
N ILE A 35 -11.63 8.47 1.73
CA ILE A 35 -11.47 8.97 0.36
C ILE A 35 -10.50 10.15 0.34
N ALA A 36 -10.63 11.07 1.29
CA ALA A 36 -9.67 12.17 1.43
C ALA A 36 -8.26 11.65 1.71
N LEU A 37 -8.12 10.68 2.61
CA LEU A 37 -6.84 10.02 2.90
C LEU A 37 -6.27 9.28 1.68
N LEU A 38 -7.10 8.60 0.90
CA LEU A 38 -6.66 7.96 -0.35
C LEU A 38 -6.15 8.98 -1.37
N ASN A 39 -6.80 10.14 -1.49
CA ASN A 39 -6.35 11.21 -2.37
C ASN A 39 -5.01 11.80 -1.91
N LEU A 40 -4.80 11.98 -0.60
CA LEU A 40 -3.50 12.36 -0.03
C LEU A 40 -2.41 11.34 -0.42
N LEU A 41 -2.67 10.04 -0.23
CA LEU A 41 -1.72 8.98 -0.57
C LEU A 41 -1.36 8.98 -2.07
N ARG A 42 -2.35 9.15 -2.94
CA ARG A 42 -2.12 9.23 -4.40
C ARG A 42 -1.28 10.45 -4.77
N GLN A 43 -1.49 11.59 -4.12
CA GLN A 43 -0.69 12.78 -4.36
C GLN A 43 0.77 12.58 -3.94
N LEU A 44 1.01 11.95 -2.79
CA LEU A 44 2.36 11.60 -2.33
C LEU A 44 3.05 10.61 -3.28
N GLU A 45 2.31 9.63 -3.79
CA GLU A 45 2.80 8.71 -4.82
C GLU A 45 3.23 9.44 -6.10
N GLN A 46 2.41 10.38 -6.58
CA GLN A 46 2.73 11.17 -7.77
C GLN A 46 4.00 11.99 -7.56
N LEU A 47 4.10 12.71 -6.44
CA LEU A 47 5.30 13.49 -6.09
C LEU A 47 6.55 12.60 -6.03
N HIS A 48 6.43 11.42 -5.43
CA HIS A 48 7.53 10.46 -5.40
C HIS A 48 7.95 10.03 -6.82
N ARG A 49 6.99 9.72 -7.70
CA ARG A 49 7.28 9.34 -9.09
C ARG A 49 7.96 10.47 -9.85
N ASP A 50 7.48 11.70 -9.72
CA ASP A 50 8.06 12.88 -10.40
C ASP A 50 9.50 13.12 -9.97
N ILE A 51 9.79 13.01 -8.66
CA ILE A 51 11.16 13.14 -8.13
C ILE A 51 12.03 11.98 -8.62
N ARG A 52 11.53 10.75 -8.56
CA ARG A 52 12.28 9.55 -8.93
C ARG A 52 12.65 9.55 -10.41
N ASP A 53 11.67 9.79 -11.28
CA ASP A 53 11.80 9.68 -12.73
C ASP A 53 12.43 10.95 -13.34
N GLY A 54 12.43 12.07 -12.62
CA GLY A 54 13.11 13.32 -12.98
C GLY A 54 14.41 13.52 -12.20
N ALA A 55 14.36 14.37 -11.18
CA ALA A 55 15.55 14.88 -10.47
C ALA A 55 16.49 13.78 -9.94
N PHE A 56 15.94 12.68 -9.40
CA PHE A 56 16.76 11.58 -8.89
C PHE A 56 17.45 10.83 -10.02
N GLN A 57 16.73 10.46 -11.08
CA GLN A 57 17.30 9.76 -12.24
C GLN A 57 18.36 10.61 -12.94
N GLU A 58 18.14 11.92 -13.09
CA GLU A 58 19.12 12.86 -13.64
C GLU A 58 20.35 13.03 -12.74
N SER A 59 20.21 12.83 -11.43
CA SER A 59 21.31 12.92 -10.46
C SER A 59 22.12 11.62 -10.30
N LEU A 60 21.76 10.55 -11.01
CA LEU A 60 22.45 9.26 -10.87
C LEU A 60 23.94 9.38 -11.28
N PRO A 61 24.86 8.79 -10.51
CA PRO A 61 26.28 8.81 -10.86
C PRO A 61 26.53 8.06 -12.17
N ASP A 62 27.28 8.68 -13.07
CA ASP A 62 27.83 8.06 -14.28
C ASP A 62 29.01 7.12 -13.98
N ASN A 63 29.67 7.31 -12.84
CA ASN A 63 30.71 6.43 -12.33
C ASN A 63 30.11 5.20 -11.63
N ARG A 64 30.43 4.01 -12.16
CA ARG A 64 30.04 2.71 -11.61
C ARG A 64 30.32 2.56 -10.11
N GLN A 65 31.46 3.03 -9.61
CA GLN A 65 31.81 2.89 -8.18
C GLN A 65 30.86 3.69 -7.29
N HIS A 66 30.56 4.93 -7.67
CA HIS A 66 29.61 5.77 -6.94
C HIS A 66 28.18 5.25 -7.07
N LEU A 67 27.82 4.70 -8.23
CA LEU A 67 26.55 4.01 -8.41
C LEU A 67 26.43 2.79 -7.48
N TYR A 68 27.48 1.97 -7.35
CA TYR A 68 27.48 0.84 -6.41
C TYR A 68 27.39 1.29 -4.94
N SER A 69 28.04 2.38 -4.55
CA SER A 69 27.88 2.96 -3.21
C SER A 69 26.44 3.40 -2.97
N LEU A 70 25.85 4.15 -3.91
CA LEU A 70 24.46 4.60 -3.83
C LEU A 70 23.48 3.42 -3.75
N LEU A 71 23.67 2.38 -4.58
CA LEU A 71 22.83 1.18 -4.57
C LEU A 71 22.91 0.44 -3.24
N LYS A 72 24.11 0.32 -2.66
CA LYS A 72 24.31 -0.33 -1.37
C LYS A 72 23.63 0.46 -0.23
N ASP A 73 23.69 1.79 -0.28
CA ASP A 73 23.02 2.65 0.70
C ASP A 73 21.50 2.48 0.60
N ILE A 74 20.94 2.48 -0.62
CA ILE A 74 19.52 2.21 -0.90
C ILE A 74 19.10 0.82 -0.40
N GLU A 75 19.90 -0.22 -0.64
CA GLU A 75 19.61 -1.59 -0.17
C GLU A 75 19.63 -1.69 1.37
N SER A 76 20.50 -0.93 2.04
CA SER A 76 20.64 -0.97 3.49
C SER A 76 19.47 -0.35 4.26
N GLU A 77 18.79 0.63 3.64
CA GLU A 77 17.65 1.34 4.24
C GLU A 77 16.28 0.75 3.84
N GLY A 78 16.23 -0.29 2.99
CA GLY A 78 14.98 -0.99 2.66
C GLY A 78 14.72 -1.27 1.17
N GLY A 79 15.72 -1.12 0.30
CA GLY A 79 15.61 -1.36 -1.15
C GLY A 79 15.21 -0.12 -1.95
N TRP A 80 15.11 -0.26 -3.29
CA TRP A 80 14.75 0.80 -4.25
C TRP A 80 13.63 1.71 -3.72
N PRO A 81 13.58 3.03 -3.97
CA PRO A 81 12.55 3.93 -3.42
C PRO A 81 11.13 3.35 -3.60
N TYR A 82 10.66 2.67 -2.54
CA TYR A 82 9.50 1.80 -2.55
C TYR A 82 8.37 2.60 -1.94
N ILE A 83 7.48 3.10 -2.80
CA ILE A 83 6.12 3.47 -2.41
C ILE A 83 5.49 2.23 -1.78
N GLY A 84 5.20 2.31 -0.47
CA GLY A 84 4.56 1.24 0.27
C GLY A 84 3.26 0.85 -0.43
N ARG A 85 3.23 -0.33 -1.07
CA ARG A 85 1.96 -0.92 -1.45
C ARG A 85 1.27 -1.33 -0.16
N MET A 86 0.12 -0.70 0.17
CA MET A 86 -0.87 -1.40 0.98
C MET A 86 -1.14 -2.72 0.24
N ARG A 87 -0.69 -3.84 0.82
CA ARG A 87 -1.10 -5.15 0.32
C ARG A 87 -2.61 -5.10 0.34
N LEU A 88 -3.26 -5.29 -0.81
CA LEU A 88 -4.71 -5.39 -0.95
C LEU A 88 -5.30 -6.30 0.16
N GLN A 89 -4.54 -7.30 0.61
CA GLN A 89 -4.81 -8.15 1.77
C GLN A 89 -5.07 -7.40 3.10
N ALA A 90 -4.32 -6.35 3.43
CA ALA A 90 -4.54 -5.55 4.64
C ALA A 90 -5.81 -4.68 4.54
N PHE A 91 -6.18 -4.29 3.33
CA PHE A 91 -7.46 -3.60 3.06
C PHE A 91 -8.64 -4.58 3.14
N LEU A 92 -8.49 -5.80 2.60
CA LEU A 92 -9.51 -6.85 2.64
C LEU A 92 -9.73 -7.43 4.06
N ALA A 93 -8.72 -7.41 4.93
CA ALA A 93 -8.85 -7.87 6.31
C ALA A 93 -9.76 -6.97 7.18
N ASN A 94 -10.02 -5.73 6.75
CA ASN A 94 -10.87 -4.78 7.44
C ASN A 94 -12.26 -4.64 6.80
N LEU A 95 -12.56 -5.41 5.74
CA LEU A 95 -13.89 -5.42 5.15
C LEU A 95 -14.81 -6.28 6.02
N PRO A 96 -15.96 -5.76 6.51
CA PRO A 96 -16.92 -6.58 7.23
C PRO A 96 -17.37 -7.71 6.30
N HIS A 97 -17.23 -8.95 6.77
CA HIS A 97 -17.75 -10.12 6.06
C HIS A 97 -19.27 -10.02 6.09
N GLU A 98 -19.88 -9.47 5.03
CA GLU A 98 -21.30 -9.68 4.78
C GLU A 98 -21.49 -11.20 4.70
N ALA A 99 -22.09 -11.77 5.76
CA ALA A 99 -22.46 -13.16 5.80
C ALA A 99 -23.42 -13.41 4.63
N THR A 100 -22.90 -13.93 3.53
CA THR A 100 -23.73 -14.45 2.45
C THR A 100 -24.51 -15.61 3.05
N GLY A 101 -25.74 -15.32 3.47
CA GLY A 101 -26.73 -16.29 3.87
C GLY A 101 -27.10 -17.15 2.68
N GLU A 102 -26.34 -18.21 2.45
CA GLU A 102 -26.76 -19.35 1.66
C GLU A 102 -26.84 -20.55 2.59
N ASP A 103 -27.85 -20.51 3.46
CA ASP A 103 -28.37 -21.68 4.16
C ASP A 103 -29.08 -22.56 3.12
N SER A 104 -28.29 -23.23 2.27
CA SER A 104 -28.79 -24.28 1.40
C SER A 104 -28.99 -25.52 2.24
N LYS A 105 -30.14 -25.61 2.91
CA LYS A 105 -30.67 -26.85 3.46
C LYS A 105 -30.81 -27.88 2.34
N GLN A 106 -29.81 -28.75 2.22
CA GLN A 106 -29.93 -30.00 1.48
C GLN A 106 -30.74 -30.98 2.35
N THR A 107 -32.07 -30.81 2.38
CA THR A 107 -32.96 -31.88 2.84
C THR A 107 -33.11 -32.88 1.70
N ASN A 108 -32.23 -33.87 1.66
CA ASN A 108 -32.46 -35.09 0.89
C ASN A 108 -33.61 -35.85 1.59
N SER A 109 -34.82 -35.71 1.06
CA SER A 109 -35.91 -36.64 1.34
C SER A 109 -35.64 -37.91 0.53
N ASP A 110 -35.01 -38.90 1.17
CA ASP A 110 -34.98 -40.28 0.70
C ASP A 110 -36.43 -40.82 0.69
N GLU A 111 -37.12 -40.70 -0.45
CA GLU A 111 -38.28 -41.55 -0.77
C GLU A 111 -37.76 -42.94 -1.12
N VAL A 112 -37.55 -43.77 -0.09
CA VAL A 112 -37.42 -45.22 -0.25
C VAL A 112 -38.81 -45.77 -0.47
N LEU A 113 -39.06 -46.20 -1.70
CA LEU A 113 -40.24 -46.91 -2.16
C LEU A 113 -40.39 -48.22 -1.35
N ASP A 114 -41.39 -48.26 -0.46
CA ASP A 114 -41.80 -49.48 0.22
C ASP A 114 -43.00 -50.12 -0.50
N SER A 115 -42.73 -51.29 -1.08
CA SER A 115 -43.53 -52.51 -1.14
C SER A 115 -45.06 -52.47 -1.30
N ASP A 116 -45.47 -53.20 -2.34
CA ASP A 116 -46.46 -54.28 -2.28
C ASP A 116 -47.97 -53.95 -2.29
N ARG A 117 -48.62 -54.31 -3.42
CA ARG A 117 -49.88 -55.08 -3.52
C ARG A 117 -50.47 -54.87 -4.92
N SER A 118 -50.46 -55.91 -5.76
CA SER A 118 -51.56 -56.87 -5.87
C SER A 118 -52.80 -56.30 -6.55
N SER A 119 -53.25 -57.07 -7.55
CA SER A 119 -54.63 -57.22 -7.99
C SER A 119 -55.15 -56.36 -9.16
N LYS A 120 -55.33 -57.09 -10.28
CA LYS A 120 -56.64 -57.31 -10.95
C LYS A 120 -57.14 -56.22 -11.90
N CYS A 121 -57.06 -56.48 -13.20
CA CYS A 121 -58.17 -56.93 -14.07
C CYS A 121 -57.67 -57.10 -15.50
#